data_AF-A0A8B7IPC8-F1
#
_entry.id   AF-A0A8B7IPC8-F1
#
_cell.length_a   1.000
_cell.length_b   1.000
_cell.length_c   1.000
_cell.angle_alpha   90.00
_cell.angle_beta   90.00
_cell.angle_gamma   90.00
#
_symmetry.space_group_name_H-M   'P 1'
#
loop_
_entity.id
_entity.type
_entity.pdbx_description
1 polymer ?
#
loop_
_entity_poly.entity_id
_entity_poly.type
_entity_poly.pdbx_seq_one_letter_code
_entity_poly.pdbx_strand_id
1 'polypeptide(L)'
;MDMSWSTPPLSSVGRGYIPQRRYMVAKKPILMQYCHHRLIFLLYGKALQKPLPLPVATGKKANYSKIPQKYHAPETGRKEKGDPLNIAIDKMTKKTRDLRRQLRKAVMDHISDSFLETNVPLLVLIEAAKSGNEKEVKEYAQVFREHANKLVEVANLACSISNNEEGVKLVRMAATQIDSLCPQVINAALTLAARPQSKVAQDNMDVFKDQWEKQVRVLTEAVDDITSVDDFLSVSENHILEDVNKCVIALQEGDVDTLDRTAGAIRGRAARVIHIINAEMENYETGVYTEKVLEATKLLSET
;
A
#
# COMPACT_ATOMS: atom_id res chain seq x y z
N MET A 1 -16.95 26.38 -61.92
CA MET A 1 -16.73 26.50 -60.46
C MET A 1 -15.91 25.28 -60.05
N ASP A 2 -14.72 25.10 -60.62
CA ASP A 2 -13.46 25.77 -60.28
C ASP A 2 -12.98 25.43 -58.87
N MET A 3 -11.73 25.07 -58.60
CA MET A 3 -10.59 24.64 -59.41
C MET A 3 -9.56 24.07 -58.39
N SER A 4 -8.75 23.15 -58.88
CA SER A 4 -7.48 22.59 -58.39
C SER A 4 -6.65 23.29 -57.29
N TRP A 5 -6.13 22.44 -56.39
CA TRP A 5 -4.75 22.32 -55.84
C TRP A 5 -3.93 23.55 -55.44
N SER A 6 -3.39 23.53 -54.21
CA SER A 6 -1.97 23.83 -53.90
C SER A 6 -1.65 23.58 -52.43
N THR A 7 -0.75 22.64 -52.15
CA THR A 7 0.02 22.56 -50.89
C THR A 7 1.12 23.63 -50.89
N PRO A 8 1.26 24.48 -49.85
CA PRO A 8 2.43 25.33 -49.65
C PRO A 8 3.35 24.80 -48.53
N PRO A 9 4.61 25.30 -48.45
CA PRO A 9 5.76 24.56 -47.95
C PRO A 9 6.03 24.71 -46.45
N LEU A 10 6.81 23.78 -45.92
CA LEU A 10 7.49 23.87 -44.62
C LEU A 10 8.59 24.96 -44.67
N SER A 11 8.41 26.04 -43.91
CA SER A 11 9.50 26.68 -43.16
C SER A 11 9.02 27.73 -42.14
N SER A 12 9.39 27.48 -40.88
CA SER A 12 9.88 28.40 -39.85
C SER A 12 9.14 29.69 -39.42
N VAL A 13 8.71 29.64 -38.15
CA VAL A 13 8.86 30.64 -37.07
C VAL A 13 7.92 31.86 -37.06
N GLY A 14 7.01 31.88 -36.06
CA GLY A 14 6.33 33.10 -35.64
C GLY A 14 5.17 32.88 -34.67
N ARG A 15 5.48 32.77 -33.36
CA ARG A 15 4.65 33.01 -32.17
C ARG A 15 3.11 32.92 -32.30
N GLY A 16 2.55 31.87 -31.70
CA GLY A 16 1.11 31.76 -31.45
C GLY A 16 0.78 30.65 -30.44
N TYR A 17 1.55 30.54 -29.36
CA TYR A 17 1.18 29.68 -28.23
C TYR A 17 0.22 30.45 -27.33
N ILE A 18 -0.97 29.89 -27.10
CA ILE A 18 -1.80 29.88 -25.87
C ILE A 18 -3.26 29.54 -26.30
N PRO A 19 -4.03 28.68 -25.58
CA PRO A 19 -3.78 28.21 -24.21
C PRO A 19 -3.95 26.69 -23.97
N GLN A 20 -2.87 26.01 -23.55
CA GLN A 20 -2.95 24.89 -22.59
C GLN A 20 -3.48 25.34 -21.21
N ARG A 21 -3.63 26.65 -20.97
CA ARG A 21 -4.29 27.20 -19.77
C ARG A 21 -5.76 26.75 -19.63
N ARG A 22 -6.48 26.40 -20.70
CA ARG A 22 -7.87 25.89 -20.54
C ARG A 22 -7.93 24.45 -20.03
N TYR A 23 -6.91 23.62 -20.31
CA TYR A 23 -6.82 22.27 -19.75
C TYR A 23 -6.33 22.26 -18.30
N MET A 24 -5.46 23.21 -17.92
CA MET A 24 -4.92 23.31 -16.54
C MET A 24 -5.83 24.08 -15.56
N VAL A 25 -6.79 24.88 -16.03
CA VAL A 25 -7.71 25.63 -15.16
C VAL A 25 -8.96 24.81 -14.77
N ALA A 26 -9.32 23.79 -15.57
CA ALA A 26 -10.52 22.98 -15.31
C ALA A 26 -10.34 21.90 -14.22
N LYS A 27 -9.11 21.48 -13.88
CA LYS A 27 -8.85 20.42 -12.89
C LYS A 27 -8.37 20.92 -11.51
N LYS A 28 -8.03 22.21 -11.38
CA LYS A 28 -7.60 22.82 -10.11
C LYS A 28 -8.65 22.79 -8.98
N PRO A 29 -9.97 22.92 -9.24
CA PRO A 29 -10.97 22.82 -8.17
C PRO A 29 -11.36 21.38 -7.82
N ILE A 30 -11.15 20.42 -8.74
CA ILE A 30 -11.67 19.05 -8.61
C ILE A 30 -10.74 18.19 -7.72
N LEU A 31 -9.41 18.28 -7.85
CA LEU A 31 -8.51 17.50 -6.98
C LEU A 31 -8.51 18.00 -5.52
N MET A 32 -8.56 19.30 -5.30
CA MET A 32 -8.51 19.90 -3.95
C MET A 32 -9.80 19.70 -3.14
N GLN A 33 -10.95 19.59 -3.81
CA GLN A 33 -12.24 19.44 -3.12
C GLN A 33 -12.66 17.97 -2.93
N TYR A 34 -12.07 17.03 -3.67
CA TYR A 34 -12.37 15.59 -3.56
C TYR A 34 -11.51 14.87 -2.49
N CYS A 35 -10.22 15.21 -2.36
CA CYS A 35 -9.32 14.45 -1.48
C CYS A 35 -9.51 14.72 0.02
N HIS A 36 -9.91 15.92 0.43
CA HIS A 36 -9.89 16.32 1.84
C HIS A 36 -11.21 16.11 2.60
N HIS A 37 -12.32 15.79 1.90
CA HIS A 37 -13.64 15.65 2.53
C HIS A 37 -14.33 14.31 2.27
N ARG A 38 -13.99 13.56 1.22
CA ARG A 38 -14.67 12.27 0.95
C ARG A 38 -14.03 11.08 1.66
N LEU A 39 -12.70 10.98 1.72
CA LEU A 39 -12.05 9.80 2.33
C LEU A 39 -12.32 9.71 3.84
N ILE A 40 -12.24 10.84 4.55
CA ILE A 40 -12.53 10.95 5.99
C ILE A 40 -14.03 10.72 6.30
N PHE A 41 -14.93 11.22 5.46
CA PHE A 41 -16.37 11.11 5.71
C PHE A 41 -16.96 9.75 5.28
N LEU A 42 -16.37 9.11 4.26
CA LEU A 42 -16.77 7.78 3.79
C LEU A 42 -16.23 6.66 4.68
N LEU A 43 -14.99 6.77 5.18
CA LEU A 43 -14.38 5.71 6.01
C LEU A 43 -14.68 5.86 7.51
N TYR A 44 -14.73 7.08 8.06
CA TYR A 44 -14.90 7.30 9.51
C TYR A 44 -16.31 7.81 9.92
N GLY A 45 -17.01 8.54 9.06
CA GLY A 45 -18.20 9.32 9.45
C GLY A 45 -19.52 8.54 9.66
N LYS A 46 -19.74 7.43 8.95
CA LYS A 46 -21.02 6.69 8.98
C LYS A 46 -21.01 5.39 9.79
N ALA A 47 -19.85 4.86 10.16
CA ALA A 47 -19.71 3.56 10.83
C ALA A 47 -19.71 3.63 12.37
N LEU A 48 -19.24 4.74 12.97
CA LEU A 48 -18.99 4.83 14.41
C LEU A 48 -20.20 5.22 15.30
N GLN A 49 -21.40 5.36 14.73
CA GLN A 49 -22.61 5.67 15.53
C GLN A 49 -23.36 4.43 16.04
N LYS A 50 -22.87 3.19 15.81
CA LYS A 50 -23.44 1.97 16.38
C LYS A 50 -22.34 1.01 16.85
N PRO A 51 -22.55 0.27 17.95
CA PRO A 51 -21.58 -0.71 18.46
C PRO A 51 -21.29 -1.80 17.40
N LEU A 52 -20.01 -2.13 17.22
CA LEU A 52 -19.56 -3.18 16.29
C LEU A 52 -20.18 -4.54 16.68
N PRO A 53 -20.78 -5.28 15.74
CA PRO A 53 -21.15 -6.68 15.96
C PRO A 53 -19.88 -7.54 16.11
N LEU A 54 -19.98 -8.61 16.91
CA LEU A 54 -18.86 -9.53 17.18
C LEU A 54 -18.55 -10.37 15.92
N PRO A 55 -17.27 -10.63 15.60
CA PRO A 55 -16.89 -11.45 14.46
C PRO A 55 -17.32 -12.92 14.64
N VAL A 56 -17.63 -13.58 13.53
CA VAL A 56 -17.87 -15.04 13.51
C VAL A 56 -16.54 -15.73 13.80
N ALA A 57 -16.53 -16.66 14.75
CA ALA A 57 -15.32 -17.34 15.20
C ALA A 57 -14.75 -18.27 14.10
N THR A 58 -13.99 -17.72 13.15
CA THR A 58 -13.16 -18.46 12.21
C THR A 58 -11.70 -18.09 12.41
N GLY A 59 -10.97 -18.90 13.18
CA GLY A 59 -9.52 -19.13 13.05
C GLY A 59 -8.54 -17.97 13.31
N LYS A 60 -8.97 -16.71 13.42
CA LYS A 60 -8.11 -15.58 13.81
C LYS A 60 -8.49 -15.18 15.23
N LYS A 61 -7.65 -15.47 16.22
CA LYS A 61 -7.79 -14.95 17.60
C LYS A 61 -7.58 -13.43 17.57
N ALA A 62 -8.61 -12.70 17.19
CA ALA A 62 -8.64 -11.26 17.29
C ALA A 62 -8.84 -10.87 18.76
N ASN A 63 -7.81 -10.25 19.35
CA ASN A 63 -7.87 -9.66 20.68
C ASN A 63 -8.82 -8.44 20.66
N TYR A 64 -10.11 -8.68 20.76
CA TYR A 64 -11.12 -7.66 21.01
C TYR A 64 -11.77 -7.87 22.38
N SER A 65 -11.00 -7.65 23.45
CA SER A 65 -11.56 -7.46 24.78
C SER A 65 -12.01 -5.99 24.94
N LYS A 66 -13.23 -5.69 24.49
CA LYS A 66 -14.04 -4.59 25.05
C LYS A 66 -15.41 -5.14 25.42
N ILE A 67 -15.57 -5.50 26.68
CA ILE A 67 -16.89 -5.68 27.32
C ILE A 67 -17.04 -4.53 28.31
N PRO A 68 -18.06 -3.65 28.17
CA PRO A 68 -18.50 -2.79 29.25
C PRO A 68 -19.45 -3.59 30.14
N GLN A 69 -18.94 -4.17 31.23
CA GLN A 69 -19.79 -4.63 32.33
C GLN A 69 -19.62 -3.65 33.50
N LYS A 70 -20.59 -2.74 33.63
CA LYS A 70 -20.88 -2.07 34.90
C LYS A 70 -21.34 -3.14 35.88
N TYR A 71 -20.43 -3.71 36.65
CA TYR A 71 -20.77 -4.33 37.93
C TYR A 71 -20.85 -3.22 38.98
N HIS A 72 -22.07 -2.89 39.40
CA HIS A 72 -22.28 -2.22 40.68
C HIS A 72 -21.99 -3.24 41.78
N ALA A 73 -20.79 -3.18 42.36
CA ALA A 73 -20.52 -3.74 43.68
C ALA A 73 -20.94 -2.71 44.74
N PRO A 74 -21.54 -3.12 45.88
CA PRO A 74 -21.91 -2.20 46.94
C PRO A 74 -20.64 -1.63 47.58
N GLU A 75 -20.54 -0.29 47.59
CA GLU A 75 -19.45 0.46 48.22
C GLU A 75 -19.48 0.25 49.73
N THR A 76 -18.53 -0.53 50.25
CA THR A 76 -18.14 -0.48 51.66
C THR A 76 -16.72 0.06 51.79
N GLY A 77 -16.62 1.32 52.23
CA GLY A 77 -15.50 1.80 53.04
C GLY A 77 -14.27 2.36 52.30
N ARG A 78 -14.09 3.68 52.49
CA ARG A 78 -12.89 4.53 52.22
C ARG A 78 -12.55 4.85 50.76
N LYS A 79 -12.92 6.07 50.35
CA LYS A 79 -12.31 6.80 49.23
C LYS A 79 -10.86 7.15 49.56
N GLU A 80 -9.93 6.24 49.27
CA GLU A 80 -8.51 6.62 49.17
C GLU A 80 -8.30 7.35 47.83
N LYS A 81 -7.87 8.61 47.90
CA LYS A 81 -7.30 9.31 46.74
C LYS A 81 -6.22 8.41 46.17
N GLY A 82 -6.35 8.01 44.89
CA GLY A 82 -5.50 7.00 44.27
C GLY A 82 -4.04 7.15 44.67
N ASP A 83 -3.50 6.11 45.30
CA ASP A 83 -2.11 6.02 45.75
C ASP A 83 -1.17 6.61 44.67
N PRO A 84 -0.26 7.54 45.00
CA PRO A 84 0.75 8.05 44.07
C PRO A 84 1.44 6.97 43.24
N LEU A 85 1.60 5.76 43.79
CA LEU A 85 2.10 4.60 43.07
C LEU A 85 1.16 4.15 41.93
N ASN A 86 -0.14 4.05 42.18
CA ASN A 86 -1.14 3.69 41.16
C ASN A 86 -1.20 4.73 40.03
N ILE A 87 -1.10 6.02 40.36
CA ILE A 87 -1.03 7.10 39.36
C ILE A 87 0.25 6.96 38.51
N ALA A 88 1.39 6.62 39.14
CA ALA A 88 2.64 6.39 38.41
C ALA A 88 2.57 5.16 37.49
N ILE A 89 1.96 4.07 37.96
CA ILE A 89 1.71 2.85 37.17
C ILE A 89 0.81 3.16 35.95
N ASP A 90 -0.28 3.91 36.15
CA ASP A 90 -1.17 4.32 35.06
C ASP A 90 -0.45 5.19 34.02
N LYS A 91 0.37 6.13 34.50
CA LYS A 91 1.17 7.01 33.63
C LYS A 91 2.19 6.21 32.81
N MET A 92 2.88 5.26 33.44
CA MET A 92 3.84 4.37 32.77
C MET A 92 3.13 3.49 31.74
N THR A 93 2.01 2.89 32.11
CA THR A 93 1.17 2.07 31.22
C THR A 93 0.71 2.86 29.99
N LYS A 94 0.25 4.10 30.19
CA LYS A 94 -0.13 5.00 29.10
C LYS A 94 1.05 5.28 28.17
N LYS A 95 2.22 5.61 28.71
CA LYS A 95 3.42 5.91 27.91
C LYS A 95 3.90 4.71 27.11
N THR A 96 3.89 3.51 27.68
CA THR A 96 4.23 2.27 26.96
C THR A 96 3.26 1.99 25.82
N ARG A 97 1.96 2.24 26.03
CA ARG A 97 0.95 2.10 24.97
C ARG A 97 1.16 3.10 23.84
N ASP A 98 1.45 4.36 24.18
CA ASP A 98 1.71 5.41 23.19
C ASP A 98 2.96 5.09 22.37
N LEU A 99 4.04 4.62 23.00
CA LEU A 99 5.24 4.14 22.32
C LEU A 99 4.94 2.98 21.38
N ARG A 100 4.19 1.97 21.84
CA ARG A 100 3.80 0.83 20.99
C ARG A 100 2.98 1.30 19.78
N ARG A 101 2.13 2.32 19.92
CA ARG A 101 1.39 2.92 18.80
C ARG A 101 2.34 3.59 17.79
N GLN A 102 3.33 4.36 18.26
CA GLN A 102 4.32 4.99 17.39
C GLN A 102 5.17 3.97 16.62
N LEU A 103 5.60 2.89 17.29
CA LEU A 103 6.32 1.80 16.63
C LEU A 103 5.50 1.13 15.53
N ARG A 104 4.21 0.87 15.78
CA ARG A 104 3.33 0.31 14.74
C ARG A 104 3.21 1.26 13.55
N LYS A 105 3.03 2.56 13.78
CA LYS A 105 2.99 3.56 12.70
C LYS A 105 4.29 3.57 11.87
N ALA A 106 5.45 3.60 12.51
CA ALA A 106 6.73 3.57 11.81
C ALA A 106 6.91 2.30 10.95
N VAL A 107 6.46 1.14 11.44
CA VAL A 107 6.47 -0.08 10.63
C VAL A 107 5.45 -0.02 9.49
N MET A 108 4.26 0.55 9.72
CA MET A 108 3.27 0.76 8.68
C MET A 108 3.76 1.71 7.59
N ASP A 109 4.57 2.72 7.92
CA ASP A 109 5.17 3.62 6.92
C ASP A 109 6.02 2.79 5.92
N HIS A 110 6.87 1.92 6.45
CA HIS A 110 7.68 1.00 5.63
C HIS A 110 6.84 0.01 4.82
N ILE A 111 5.76 -0.53 5.38
CA ILE A 111 4.86 -1.46 4.68
C ILE A 111 4.16 -0.75 3.52
N SER A 112 3.62 0.44 3.78
CA SER A 112 2.87 1.23 2.79
C SER A 112 3.72 1.58 1.58
N ASP A 113 5.02 1.84 1.76
CA ASP A 113 5.94 2.16 0.68
C ASP A 113 6.50 0.92 -0.02
N SER A 114 7.00 -0.05 0.74
CA SER A 114 7.74 -1.18 0.17
C SER A 114 6.86 -2.14 -0.62
N PHE A 115 5.57 -2.21 -0.29
CA PHE A 115 4.60 -3.08 -0.96
C PHE A 115 3.66 -2.33 -1.91
N LEU A 116 4.06 -1.16 -2.41
CA LEU A 116 3.27 -0.35 -3.34
C LEU A 116 3.52 -0.73 -4.81
N GLU A 117 4.78 -0.82 -5.24
CA GLU A 117 5.19 -1.06 -6.63
C GLU A 117 6.11 -2.26 -6.76
N THR A 118 5.62 -3.45 -6.40
CA THR A 118 6.47 -4.64 -6.25
C THR A 118 6.94 -5.27 -7.56
N ASN A 119 6.33 -4.90 -8.70
CA ASN A 119 6.56 -5.56 -9.99
C ASN A 119 7.62 -4.86 -10.85
N VAL A 120 7.86 -3.56 -10.65
CA VAL A 120 8.72 -2.75 -11.53
C VAL A 120 10.14 -3.31 -11.62
N PRO A 121 10.82 -3.64 -10.51
CA PRO A 121 12.20 -4.16 -10.58
C PRO A 121 12.32 -5.46 -11.37
N LEU A 122 11.30 -6.34 -11.30
CA LEU A 122 11.26 -7.58 -12.07
C LEU A 122 11.07 -7.31 -13.57
N LEU A 123 10.15 -6.42 -13.92
CA LEU A 123 9.86 -6.10 -15.32
C LEU A 123 11.06 -5.47 -16.02
N VAL A 124 11.77 -4.55 -15.35
CA VAL A 124 12.99 -3.92 -15.88
C VAL A 124 14.10 -4.96 -16.07
N LEU A 125 14.28 -5.88 -15.12
CA LEU A 125 15.23 -6.99 -15.25
C LEU A 125 14.90 -7.90 -16.45
N ILE A 126 13.64 -8.25 -16.64
CA ILE A 126 13.19 -9.09 -17.76
C ILE A 126 13.40 -8.38 -19.10
N GLU A 127 13.13 -7.08 -19.17
CA GLU A 127 13.31 -6.29 -20.40
C GLU A 127 14.80 -6.25 -20.81
N ALA A 128 15.71 -6.02 -19.86
CA ALA A 128 17.14 -6.10 -20.12
C ALA A 128 17.59 -7.52 -20.53
N ALA A 129 16.97 -8.56 -19.98
CA ALA A 129 17.25 -9.93 -20.38
C ALA A 129 16.78 -10.22 -21.82
N LYS A 130 15.61 -9.70 -22.22
CA LYS A 130 15.08 -9.85 -23.58
C LYS A 130 15.91 -9.11 -24.63
N SER A 131 16.57 -8.00 -24.26
CA SER A 131 17.49 -7.29 -25.15
C SER A 131 18.85 -7.99 -25.32
N GLY A 132 19.16 -9.01 -24.51
CA GLY A 132 20.43 -9.72 -24.52
C GLY A 132 21.60 -8.92 -23.94
N ASN A 133 21.32 -7.82 -23.23
CA ASN A 133 22.36 -6.97 -22.65
C ASN A 133 22.85 -7.53 -21.30
N GLU A 134 23.75 -8.52 -21.33
CA GLU A 134 24.24 -9.20 -20.12
C GLU A 134 24.85 -8.25 -19.06
N LYS A 135 25.41 -7.11 -19.47
CA LYS A 135 25.96 -6.12 -18.54
C LYS A 135 24.84 -5.46 -17.73
N GLU A 136 23.83 -4.96 -18.43
CA GLU A 136 22.68 -4.29 -17.82
C GLU A 136 21.83 -5.25 -16.98
N VAL A 137 21.72 -6.52 -17.40
CA VAL A 137 21.08 -7.57 -16.61
C VAL A 137 21.75 -7.76 -15.25
N LYS A 138 23.08 -7.65 -15.15
CA LYS A 138 23.79 -7.75 -13.86
C LYS A 138 23.47 -6.55 -12.95
N GLU A 139 23.38 -5.35 -13.52
CA GLU A 139 23.04 -4.13 -12.78
C GLU A 139 21.59 -4.20 -12.26
N TYR A 140 20.62 -4.55 -13.12
CA TYR A 140 19.23 -4.68 -12.69
C TYR A 140 18.97 -5.91 -11.81
N ALA A 141 19.75 -6.99 -11.94
CA ALA A 141 19.66 -8.13 -11.02
C ALA A 141 20.03 -7.72 -9.59
N GLN A 142 20.98 -6.79 -9.44
CA GLN A 142 21.33 -6.23 -8.13
C GLN A 142 20.19 -5.37 -7.58
N VAL A 143 19.59 -4.49 -8.39
CA VAL A 143 18.41 -3.69 -8.00
C VAL A 143 17.23 -4.59 -7.58
N PHE A 144 16.96 -5.64 -8.36
CA PHE A 144 15.92 -6.62 -8.04
C PHE A 144 16.20 -7.34 -6.70
N ARG A 145 17.45 -7.73 -6.47
CA ARG A 145 17.87 -8.37 -5.20
C ARG A 145 17.72 -7.41 -4.01
N GLU A 146 18.13 -6.16 -4.16
CA GLU A 146 17.98 -5.15 -3.10
C GLU A 146 16.51 -4.91 -2.76
N HIS A 147 15.64 -4.84 -3.78
CA HIS A 147 14.20 -4.76 -3.58
C HIS A 147 13.64 -6.01 -2.87
N ALA A 148 14.05 -7.21 -3.27
CA ALA A 148 13.67 -8.46 -2.60
C ALA A 148 14.08 -8.46 -1.11
N ASN A 149 15.32 -8.07 -0.83
CA ASN A 149 15.83 -7.95 0.53
C ASN A 149 15.01 -6.93 1.34
N LYS A 150 14.60 -5.82 0.72
CA LYS A 150 13.79 -4.81 1.40
C LYS A 150 12.41 -5.34 1.78
N LEU A 151 11.75 -6.10 0.91
CA LEU A 151 10.47 -6.75 1.22
C LEU A 151 10.61 -7.68 2.44
N VAL A 152 11.67 -8.49 2.47
CA VAL A 152 11.96 -9.42 3.58
C VAL A 152 12.31 -8.68 4.88
N GLU A 153 13.09 -7.60 4.79
CA GLU A 153 13.41 -6.75 5.94
C GLU A 153 12.14 -6.16 6.56
N VAL A 154 11.27 -5.57 5.76
CA VAL A 154 10.02 -4.95 6.23
C VAL A 154 9.05 -5.99 6.78
N ALA A 155 8.95 -7.17 6.17
CA ALA A 155 8.18 -8.28 6.70
C ALA A 155 8.68 -8.74 8.09
N ASN A 156 9.99 -8.76 8.30
CA ASN A 156 10.58 -9.07 9.61
C ASN A 156 10.36 -7.95 10.64
N LEU A 157 10.35 -6.68 10.22
CA LEU A 157 9.96 -5.56 11.08
C LEU A 157 8.50 -5.71 11.55
N ALA A 158 7.57 -6.06 10.64
CA ALA A 158 6.18 -6.36 11.00
C ALA A 158 6.08 -7.51 12.02
N CYS A 159 6.89 -8.56 11.84
CA CYS A 159 6.95 -9.66 12.80
C CYS A 159 7.43 -9.22 14.19
N SER A 160 8.38 -8.28 14.28
CA SER A 160 8.99 -7.88 15.56
C SER A 160 8.04 -7.17 16.52
N ILE A 161 6.95 -6.58 16.01
CA ILE A 161 5.96 -5.81 16.79
C ILE A 161 4.62 -6.54 16.93
N SER A 162 4.44 -7.66 16.21
CA SER A 162 3.21 -8.44 16.24
C SER A 162 3.19 -9.39 17.44
N ASN A 163 1.99 -9.60 17.98
CA ASN A 163 1.74 -10.58 19.03
C ASN A 163 1.00 -11.83 18.49
N ASN A 164 0.81 -11.94 17.17
CA ASN A 164 0.17 -13.07 16.51
C ASN A 164 1.24 -14.12 16.13
N GLU A 165 1.49 -15.09 17.00
CA GLU A 165 2.54 -16.10 16.80
C GLU A 165 2.38 -16.92 15.51
N GLU A 166 1.16 -17.37 15.20
CA GLU A 166 0.89 -18.13 13.98
C GLU A 166 1.03 -17.26 12.73
N GLY A 167 0.53 -16.03 12.75
CA GLY A 167 0.71 -15.09 11.65
C GLY A 167 2.19 -14.77 11.40
N VAL A 168 2.97 -14.58 12.46
CA VAL A 168 4.43 -14.38 12.36
C VAL A 168 5.12 -15.58 11.71
N LYS A 169 4.70 -16.80 12.04
CA LYS A 169 5.24 -18.01 11.40
C LYS A 169 4.94 -18.04 9.90
N LEU A 170 3.71 -17.70 9.49
CA LEU A 170 3.33 -17.63 8.08
C LEU A 170 4.14 -16.59 7.30
N VAL A 171 4.31 -15.38 7.87
CA VAL A 171 5.14 -14.33 7.26
C VAL A 171 6.59 -14.79 7.09
N ARG A 172 7.18 -15.41 8.12
CA ARG A 172 8.56 -15.91 8.04
C ARG A 172 8.72 -17.00 6.99
N MET A 173 7.76 -17.90 6.87
CA MET A 173 7.75 -18.92 5.81
C MET A 173 7.68 -18.29 4.42
N ALA A 174 6.79 -17.30 4.22
CA ALA A 174 6.67 -16.60 2.95
C ALA A 174 7.94 -15.81 2.60
N ALA A 175 8.58 -15.17 3.58
CA ALA A 175 9.84 -14.45 3.42
C ALA A 175 11.00 -15.40 3.05
N THR A 176 11.11 -16.57 3.68
CA THR A 176 12.11 -17.59 3.30
C THR A 176 11.91 -18.06 1.86
N GLN A 177 10.66 -18.19 1.41
CA GLN A 177 10.40 -18.54 0.01
C GLN A 177 10.86 -17.43 -0.95
N ILE A 178 10.64 -16.14 -0.62
CA ILE A 178 11.18 -15.01 -1.39
C ILE A 178 12.71 -15.08 -1.48
N ASP A 179 13.41 -15.29 -0.36
CA ASP A 179 14.87 -15.41 -0.32
C ASP A 179 15.38 -16.56 -1.21
N SER A 180 14.69 -17.71 -1.17
CA SER A 180 15.05 -18.88 -1.98
C SER A 180 14.75 -18.71 -3.47
N LEU A 181 13.71 -17.95 -3.81
CA LEU A 181 13.24 -17.76 -5.19
C LEU A 181 14.02 -16.67 -5.91
N CYS A 182 14.41 -15.61 -5.20
CA CYS A 182 15.18 -14.47 -5.74
C CYS A 182 16.38 -14.87 -6.64
N PRO A 183 17.32 -15.74 -6.20
CA PRO A 183 18.43 -16.16 -7.04
C PRO A 183 17.99 -16.99 -8.25
N GLN A 184 16.88 -17.73 -8.18
CA GLN A 184 16.37 -18.54 -9.29
C GLN A 184 15.80 -17.65 -10.40
N VAL A 185 15.06 -16.59 -10.02
CA VAL A 185 14.56 -15.56 -10.95
C VAL A 185 15.72 -14.87 -11.66
N ILE A 186 16.77 -14.50 -10.93
CA ILE A 186 17.99 -13.90 -11.51
C ILE A 186 18.66 -14.87 -12.49
N ASN A 187 18.77 -16.15 -12.14
CA ASN A 187 19.36 -17.15 -13.04
C ASN A 187 18.52 -17.38 -14.31
N ALA A 188 17.20 -17.32 -14.21
CA ALA A 188 16.31 -17.37 -15.37
C ALA A 188 16.56 -16.16 -16.29
N ALA A 189 16.68 -14.96 -15.72
CA ALA A 189 16.97 -13.74 -16.47
C ALA A 189 18.36 -13.80 -17.14
N LEU A 190 19.40 -14.28 -16.44
CA LEU A 190 20.74 -14.47 -17.02
C LEU A 190 20.73 -15.48 -18.17
N THR A 191 19.99 -16.58 -18.01
CA THR A 191 19.85 -17.60 -19.07
C THR A 191 19.13 -17.05 -20.29
N LEU A 192 18.08 -16.24 -20.07
CA LEU A 192 17.38 -15.54 -21.14
C LEU A 192 18.30 -14.54 -21.85
N ALA A 193 19.09 -13.76 -21.11
CA ALA A 193 20.04 -12.80 -21.67
C ALA A 193 21.09 -13.46 -22.57
N ALA A 194 21.59 -14.62 -22.17
CA ALA A 194 22.55 -15.38 -22.97
C ALA A 194 21.93 -15.98 -24.24
N ARG A 195 20.61 -16.21 -24.27
CA ARG A 195 19.89 -16.80 -25.41
C ARG A 195 18.50 -16.16 -25.61
N PRO A 196 18.42 -14.88 -26.03
CA PRO A 196 17.15 -14.15 -26.02
C PRO A 196 16.08 -14.71 -26.97
N GLN A 197 16.52 -15.36 -28.06
CA GLN A 197 15.64 -15.96 -29.06
C GLN A 197 15.20 -17.39 -28.72
N SER A 198 15.74 -17.97 -27.64
CA SER A 198 15.39 -19.33 -27.23
C SER A 198 14.00 -19.36 -26.60
N LYS A 199 13.04 -20.02 -27.26
CA LYS A 199 11.69 -20.16 -26.72
C LYS A 199 11.68 -20.83 -25.34
N VAL A 200 12.55 -21.82 -25.11
CA VAL A 200 12.70 -22.47 -23.80
C VAL A 200 13.16 -21.49 -22.72
N ALA A 201 14.06 -20.55 -23.05
CA ALA A 201 14.54 -19.57 -22.09
C ALA A 201 13.48 -18.50 -21.78
N GLN A 202 12.69 -18.11 -22.79
CA GLN A 202 11.55 -17.22 -22.62
C GLN A 202 10.48 -17.85 -21.74
N ASP A 203 10.07 -19.09 -22.04
CA ASP A 203 9.06 -19.81 -21.25
C ASP A 203 9.52 -20.04 -19.80
N ASN A 204 10.80 -20.36 -19.60
CA ASN A 204 11.38 -20.48 -18.26
C ASN A 204 11.32 -19.15 -17.49
N MET A 205 11.62 -18.02 -18.14
CA MET A 205 11.51 -16.70 -17.50
C MET A 205 10.07 -16.36 -17.12
N ASP A 206 9.10 -16.68 -17.98
CA ASP A 206 7.68 -16.45 -17.71
C ASP A 206 7.19 -17.27 -16.50
N VAL A 207 7.62 -18.53 -16.39
CA VAL A 207 7.33 -19.38 -15.20
C VAL A 207 7.85 -18.74 -13.92
N PHE A 208 9.10 -18.28 -13.91
CA PHE A 208 9.69 -17.64 -12.74
C PHE A 208 9.09 -16.26 -12.43
N LYS A 209 8.66 -15.51 -13.45
CA LYS A 209 7.94 -14.26 -13.29
C LYS A 209 6.62 -14.49 -12.55
N ASP A 210 5.81 -15.44 -13.01
CA ASP A 210 4.51 -15.73 -12.41
C ASP A 210 4.66 -16.29 -10.98
N GLN A 211 5.67 -17.14 -10.77
CA GLN A 211 5.99 -17.66 -9.45
C GLN A 211 6.43 -16.55 -8.49
N TRP A 212 7.26 -15.60 -8.94
CA TRP A 212 7.68 -14.45 -8.15
C TRP A 212 6.51 -13.58 -7.74
N GLU A 213 5.69 -13.16 -8.71
CA GLU A 213 4.52 -12.30 -8.42
C GLU A 213 3.55 -12.98 -7.45
N LYS A 214 3.33 -14.29 -7.61
CA LYS A 214 2.51 -15.07 -6.67
C LYS A 214 3.14 -15.08 -5.28
N GLN A 215 4.45 -15.26 -5.17
CA GLN A 215 5.11 -15.35 -3.87
C GLN A 215 5.14 -14.00 -3.15
N VAL A 216 5.31 -12.89 -3.89
CA VAL A 216 5.21 -11.53 -3.35
C VAL A 216 3.79 -11.26 -2.85
N ARG A 217 2.75 -11.69 -3.58
CA ARG A 217 1.36 -11.60 -3.12
C ARG A 217 1.15 -12.36 -1.81
N VAL A 218 1.61 -13.60 -1.72
CA VAL A 218 1.53 -14.41 -0.49
C VAL A 218 2.23 -13.73 0.69
N LEU A 219 3.43 -13.17 0.48
CA LEU A 219 4.12 -12.42 1.53
C LEU A 219 3.32 -11.18 1.96
N THR A 220 2.77 -10.45 0.99
CA THR A 220 1.97 -9.24 1.23
C THR A 220 0.75 -9.54 2.07
N GLU A 221 -0.04 -10.55 1.68
CA GLU A 221 -1.24 -10.98 2.40
C GLU A 221 -0.90 -11.46 3.83
N ALA A 222 0.20 -12.20 3.99
CA ALA A 222 0.64 -12.64 5.32
C ALA A 222 1.07 -11.47 6.21
N VAL A 223 1.73 -10.45 5.65
CA VAL A 223 2.10 -9.22 6.38
C VAL A 223 0.85 -8.44 6.78
N ASP A 224 -0.11 -8.30 5.86
CA ASP A 224 -1.37 -7.60 6.11
C ASP A 224 -2.14 -8.26 7.28
N ASP A 225 -2.17 -9.59 7.33
CA ASP A 225 -2.83 -10.39 8.36
C ASP A 225 -2.29 -10.20 9.79
N ILE A 226 -1.06 -9.70 9.94
CA ILE A 226 -0.45 -9.40 11.24
C ILE A 226 -0.42 -7.90 11.56
N THR A 227 -0.94 -7.07 10.65
CA THR A 227 -1.00 -5.62 10.80
C THR A 227 -2.41 -5.16 11.15
N SER A 228 -2.52 -4.01 11.82
CA SER A 228 -3.81 -3.45 12.20
C SER A 228 -4.37 -2.61 11.07
N VAL A 229 -5.61 -2.87 10.67
CA VAL A 229 -6.35 -2.05 9.69
C VAL A 229 -6.43 -0.58 10.12
N ASP A 230 -6.58 -0.30 11.41
CA ASP A 230 -6.61 1.09 11.94
C ASP A 230 -5.27 1.82 11.71
N ASP A 231 -4.14 1.12 11.95
CA ASP A 231 -2.83 1.71 11.71
C ASP A 231 -2.57 1.85 10.19
N PHE A 232 -2.98 0.87 9.38
CA PHE A 232 -2.88 0.92 7.91
C PHE A 232 -3.65 2.09 7.31
N LEU A 233 -4.91 2.27 7.71
CA LEU A 233 -5.74 3.39 7.24
C LEU A 233 -5.16 4.73 7.66
N SER A 234 -4.75 4.87 8.94
CA SER A 234 -4.19 6.12 9.45
C SER A 234 -2.90 6.52 8.74
N VAL A 235 -2.03 5.57 8.42
CA VAL A 235 -0.78 5.86 7.69
C VAL A 235 -1.04 6.12 6.21
N SER A 236 -1.90 5.32 5.57
CA SER A 236 -2.25 5.50 4.16
C SER A 236 -2.89 6.88 3.90
N GLU A 237 -3.72 7.37 4.81
CA GLU A 237 -4.27 8.73 4.75
C GLU A 237 -3.16 9.79 4.75
N ASN A 238 -2.20 9.70 5.67
CA ASN A 238 -1.08 10.65 5.74
C ASN A 238 -0.23 10.60 4.47
N HIS A 239 0.13 9.40 4.00
CA HIS A 239 0.90 9.24 2.78
C HIS A 239 0.17 9.78 1.54
N ILE A 240 -1.14 9.56 1.42
CA ILE A 240 -1.93 10.14 0.32
C ILE A 240 -1.92 11.67 0.40
N LEU A 241 -2.04 12.26 1.59
CA LEU A 241 -1.95 13.72 1.76
C LEU A 241 -0.56 14.26 1.39
N GLU A 242 0.50 13.57 1.78
CA GLU A 242 1.88 13.92 1.39
C GLU A 242 2.09 13.81 -0.12
N ASP A 243 1.60 12.75 -0.74
CA ASP A 243 1.68 12.55 -2.18
C ASP A 243 0.86 13.61 -2.94
N VAL A 244 -0.30 14.03 -2.42
CA VAL A 244 -1.06 15.17 -2.97
C VAL A 244 -0.23 16.46 -2.90
N ASN A 245 0.45 16.73 -1.78
CA ASN A 245 1.33 17.89 -1.67
C ASN A 245 2.48 17.85 -2.67
N LYS A 246 3.11 16.68 -2.87
CA LYS A 246 4.13 16.47 -3.91
C LYS A 246 3.58 16.72 -5.32
N CYS A 247 2.35 16.27 -5.63
CA CYS A 247 1.70 16.59 -6.90
C CYS A 247 1.48 18.09 -7.09
N VAL A 248 1.11 18.83 -6.04
CA VAL A 248 0.95 20.29 -6.09
C VAL A 248 2.27 20.99 -6.41
N ILE A 249 3.37 20.55 -5.79
CA ILE A 249 4.71 21.08 -6.07
C ILE A 249 5.13 20.77 -7.51
N ALA A 250 4.98 19.51 -7.96
CA ALA A 250 5.30 19.11 -9.33
C ALA A 250 4.51 19.92 -10.38
N LEU A 251 3.24 20.22 -10.10
CA LEU A 251 2.41 21.10 -10.95
C LEU A 251 2.90 22.56 -10.98
N GLN A 252 3.47 23.07 -9.89
CA GLN A 252 4.03 24.42 -9.83
C GLN A 252 5.34 24.51 -10.61
N GLU A 253 6.15 23.45 -10.54
CA GLU A 253 7.46 23.35 -11.20
C GLU A 253 7.35 22.93 -12.68
N GLY A 254 6.20 22.39 -13.09
CA GLY A 254 6.01 21.85 -14.44
C GLY A 254 6.67 20.49 -14.66
N ASP A 255 6.99 19.78 -13.57
CA ASP A 255 7.57 18.44 -13.60
C ASP A 255 6.46 17.38 -13.81
N VAL A 256 6.32 16.96 -15.07
CA VAL A 256 5.29 16.00 -15.48
C VAL A 256 5.62 14.57 -15.01
N ASP A 257 6.91 14.23 -14.93
CA ASP A 257 7.36 12.87 -14.58
C ASP A 257 7.13 12.60 -13.08
N THR A 258 7.48 13.57 -12.22
CA THR A 258 7.18 13.47 -10.79
C THR A 258 5.68 13.48 -10.54
N LEU A 259 4.92 14.28 -11.29
CA LEU A 259 3.46 14.29 -11.19
C LEU A 259 2.85 12.91 -11.51
N ASP A 260 3.27 12.29 -12.62
CA ASP A 260 2.72 10.99 -13.04
C ASP A 260 3.08 9.88 -12.04
N ARG A 261 4.35 9.78 -11.63
CA ARG A 261 4.81 8.82 -10.63
C ARG A 261 4.07 8.99 -9.30
N THR A 262 3.95 10.22 -8.81
CA THR A 262 3.27 10.50 -7.53
C THR A 262 1.77 10.20 -7.62
N ALA A 263 1.14 10.54 -8.75
CA ALA A 263 -0.25 10.15 -8.99
C ALA A 263 -0.42 8.62 -9.07
N GLY A 264 0.56 7.90 -9.63
CA GLY A 264 0.65 6.45 -9.59
C GLY A 264 0.66 5.90 -8.17
N ALA A 265 1.50 6.48 -7.30
CA ALA A 265 1.56 6.11 -5.89
C ALA A 265 0.22 6.32 -5.17
N ILE A 266 -0.47 7.44 -5.38
CA ILE A 266 -1.81 7.69 -4.82
C ILE A 266 -2.81 6.61 -5.26
N ARG A 267 -2.83 6.27 -6.56
CA ARG A 267 -3.70 5.20 -7.08
C ARG A 267 -3.37 3.85 -6.45
N GLY A 268 -2.09 3.51 -6.34
CA GLY A 268 -1.62 2.28 -5.71
C GLY A 268 -2.05 2.20 -4.24
N ARG A 269 -1.89 3.27 -3.47
CA ARG A 269 -2.29 3.33 -2.06
C ARG A 269 -3.81 3.20 -1.89
N ALA A 270 -4.59 3.88 -2.74
CA ALA A 270 -6.04 3.74 -2.74
C ALA A 270 -6.48 2.30 -3.07
N ALA A 271 -5.87 1.68 -4.09
CA ALA A 271 -6.13 0.28 -4.44
C ALA A 271 -5.80 -0.68 -3.29
N ARG A 272 -4.68 -0.45 -2.59
CA ARG A 272 -4.31 -1.20 -1.39
C ARG A 272 -5.30 -1.06 -0.24
N VAL A 273 -5.78 0.16 0.02
CA VAL A 273 -6.85 0.41 1.01
C VAL A 273 -8.10 -0.40 0.66
N ILE A 274 -8.53 -0.38 -0.61
CA ILE A 274 -9.69 -1.15 -1.05
C ILE A 274 -9.45 -2.65 -0.83
N HIS A 275 -8.29 -3.18 -1.21
CA HIS A 275 -7.95 -4.59 -1.05
C HIS A 275 -8.01 -5.04 0.40
N ILE A 276 -7.31 -4.34 1.31
CA ILE A 276 -7.27 -4.69 2.73
C ILE A 276 -8.64 -4.57 3.38
N ILE A 277 -9.41 -3.53 3.06
CA ILE A 277 -10.74 -3.35 3.65
C ILE A 277 -11.72 -4.41 3.15
N ASN A 278 -11.71 -4.75 1.86
CA ASN A 278 -12.56 -5.81 1.35
C ASN A 278 -12.23 -7.15 2.02
N ALA A 279 -10.94 -7.50 2.13
CA ALA A 279 -10.50 -8.71 2.82
C ALA A 279 -10.87 -8.70 4.32
N GLU A 280 -10.79 -7.55 4.99
CA GLU A 280 -11.21 -7.42 6.38
C GLU A 280 -12.73 -7.60 6.54
N MET A 281 -13.54 -7.10 5.60
CA MET A 281 -15.00 -7.23 5.64
C MET A 281 -15.46 -8.69 5.49
N GLU A 282 -14.67 -9.56 4.85
CA GLU A 282 -14.94 -11.01 4.77
C GLU A 282 -14.91 -11.70 6.14
N ASN A 283 -14.29 -11.09 7.16
CA ASN A 283 -14.25 -11.62 8.53
C ASN A 283 -15.54 -11.33 9.32
N TYR A 284 -16.48 -10.56 8.78
CA TYR A 284 -17.72 -10.16 9.45
C TYR A 284 -18.95 -10.79 8.78
N GLU A 285 -19.99 -11.05 9.59
CA GLU A 285 -21.28 -11.45 9.03
C GLU A 285 -21.86 -10.33 8.16
N THR A 286 -22.40 -10.71 7.00
CA THR A 286 -22.99 -9.75 6.07
C THR A 286 -24.15 -9.01 6.72
N GLY A 287 -24.11 -7.68 6.67
CA GLY A 287 -25.21 -6.84 7.12
C GLY A 287 -24.90 -5.36 6.95
N VAL A 288 -25.67 -4.52 7.65
CA VAL A 288 -25.64 -3.05 7.49
C VAL A 288 -24.24 -2.46 7.67
N TYR A 289 -23.40 -3.05 8.54
CA TYR A 289 -22.03 -2.61 8.73
C TYR A 289 -21.15 -2.89 7.50
N THR A 290 -21.07 -4.15 7.08
CA THR A 290 -20.25 -4.56 5.93
C THR A 290 -20.73 -3.91 4.64
N GLU A 291 -22.05 -3.82 4.43
CA GLU A 291 -22.64 -3.16 3.26
C GLU A 291 -22.22 -1.69 3.15
N LYS A 292 -22.27 -0.94 4.26
CA LYS A 292 -21.86 0.49 4.26
C LYS A 292 -20.38 0.67 3.98
N VAL A 293 -19.53 -0.20 4.53
CA VAL A 293 -18.08 -0.16 4.28
C VAL A 293 -17.79 -0.50 2.82
N LEU A 294 -18.42 -1.55 2.28
CA LEU A 294 -18.26 -1.96 0.89
C LEU A 294 -18.84 -0.94 -0.11
N GLU A 295 -19.90 -0.22 0.24
CA GLU A 295 -20.40 0.91 -0.56
C GLU A 295 -19.37 2.04 -0.63
N ALA A 296 -18.71 2.36 0.49
CA ALA A 296 -17.65 3.35 0.54
C ALA A 296 -16.41 2.93 -0.25
N THR A 297 -15.98 1.66 -0.17
CA THR A 297 -14.86 1.14 -0.97
C THR A 297 -15.19 1.12 -2.45
N LYS A 298 -16.43 0.76 -2.82
CA LYS A 298 -16.91 0.81 -4.19
C LYS A 298 -16.86 2.23 -4.75
N LEU A 299 -17.34 3.22 -4.01
CA LEU A 299 -17.27 4.63 -4.43
C LEU A 299 -15.82 5.09 -4.64
N LEU A 300 -14.89 4.66 -3.78
CA LEU A 300 -13.46 4.95 -3.94
C LEU A 300 -12.87 4.27 -5.19
N SER A 301 -13.32 3.06 -5.52
CA SER A 301 -12.85 2.31 -6.69
C SER A 301 -13.38 2.85 -8.03
N GLU A 302 -14.56 3.47 -8.02
CA GLU A 302 -15.25 3.99 -9.21
C GLU A 302 -14.92 5.46 -9.54
N THR A 303 -14.06 6.10 -8.73
CA THR A 303 -13.64 7.51 -8.91
C THR A 303 -12.22 7.60 -9.49
#